data_AF-A0A368B4R4-F1
#
_entry.id   AF-A0A368B4R4-F1
#
_cell.length_a   1.000
_cell.length_b   1.000
_cell.length_c   1.000
_cell.angle_alpha   90.00
_cell.angle_beta   90.00
_cell.angle_gamma   90.00
#
_symmetry.space_group_name_H-M   'P 1'
#
loop_
_entity.id
_entity.type
_entity.pdbx_description
1 polymer ?
#
loop_
_entity_poly.entity_id
_entity_poly.type
_entity_poly.pdbx_seq_one_letter_code
_entity_poly.pdbx_strand_id
1 'polypeptide(L)'
;METEKEEIPSPAQSANSPSPLESFLDNNWKLLLFALCAGIILMGGYFFYDASNNEKAIKRGEELISVSMNDSSISDLEKFATANENTVSGNNALLIIAEKYTNSATPNIEKAKEYLEKFIQQTDQENPFYYEAKFSLGTLNEKNGNTEKAQILYDEVVQSNSNSKAAATIRLADMLVKNKEFDKAKAEYESITNASKGYINNILNVKIPDTIEAKERSLSPPPPLEPEETKPKAEEPAPEPKVEEPAPEPKVEEN
;
A
#
# COMPACT_ATOMS: atom_id res chain seq x y z
N MET A 1 -27.14 -48.48 -85.89
CA MET A 1 -26.02 -47.54 -86.03
C MET A 1 -26.14 -46.51 -84.92
N GLU A 2 -25.01 -45.94 -84.52
CA GLU A 2 -24.80 -44.93 -83.46
C GLU A 2 -24.49 -45.53 -82.08
N THR A 3 -23.23 -45.90 -81.78
CA THR A 3 -22.10 -45.08 -81.27
C THR A 3 -22.30 -44.54 -79.85
N GLU A 4 -21.72 -45.28 -78.91
CA GLU A 4 -20.78 -44.82 -77.87
C GLU A 4 -20.97 -43.41 -77.28
N LYS A 5 -21.25 -43.36 -75.98
CA LYS A 5 -20.71 -42.35 -75.09
C LYS A 5 -20.27 -43.02 -73.79
N GLU A 6 -18.96 -43.24 -73.67
CA GLU A 6 -18.30 -43.36 -72.37
C GLU A 6 -18.57 -42.09 -71.57
N GLU A 7 -19.35 -42.21 -70.49
CA GLU A 7 -19.30 -41.21 -69.42
C GLU A 7 -18.18 -41.59 -68.47
N ILE A 8 -17.08 -40.86 -68.58
CA ILE A 8 -15.99 -40.83 -67.63
C ILE A 8 -16.52 -40.12 -66.37
N PRO A 9 -16.59 -40.73 -65.17
CA PRO A 9 -16.68 -39.95 -63.97
C PRO A 9 -15.34 -39.24 -63.74
N SER A 10 -15.39 -37.92 -63.94
CA SER A 10 -14.39 -36.94 -63.53
C SER A 10 -13.90 -37.23 -62.09
N PRO A 11 -12.60 -37.06 -61.78
CA PRO A 11 -12.08 -37.31 -60.44
C PRO A 11 -12.72 -36.31 -59.48
N ALA A 12 -13.65 -36.77 -58.65
CA ALA A 12 -14.14 -35.99 -57.53
C ALA A 12 -12.92 -35.65 -56.64
N GLN A 13 -12.56 -34.37 -56.66
CA GLN A 13 -11.51 -33.80 -55.85
C GLN A 13 -11.81 -34.01 -54.36
N SER A 14 -10.72 -34.35 -53.66
CA SER A 14 -10.45 -34.08 -52.24
C SER A 14 -11.45 -34.62 -51.21
N ALA A 15 -11.17 -35.83 -50.74
CA ALA A 15 -11.47 -36.19 -49.36
C ALA A 15 -10.63 -35.29 -48.43
N ASN A 16 -11.14 -34.09 -48.13
CA ASN A 16 -10.65 -33.28 -47.01
C ASN A 16 -10.99 -34.06 -45.73
N SER A 17 -10.09 -34.97 -45.35
CA SER A 17 -10.14 -35.64 -44.07
C SER A 17 -9.87 -34.58 -43.00
N PRO A 18 -10.72 -34.42 -41.97
CA PRO A 18 -10.50 -33.41 -40.95
C PRO A 18 -9.11 -33.62 -40.35
N SER A 19 -8.37 -32.52 -40.18
CA SER A 19 -7.04 -32.60 -39.59
C SER A 19 -7.13 -33.21 -38.17
N PRO A 20 -6.07 -33.85 -37.65
CA PRO A 20 -6.09 -34.43 -36.31
C PRO A 20 -6.51 -33.43 -35.22
N LEU A 21 -6.23 -32.14 -35.44
CA LEU A 21 -6.64 -31.04 -34.58
C LEU A 21 -8.16 -30.78 -34.69
N GLU A 22 -8.72 -30.70 -35.88
CA GLU A 22 -10.17 -30.52 -36.07
C GLU A 22 -10.96 -31.67 -35.44
N SER A 23 -10.53 -32.90 -35.64
CA SER A 23 -11.18 -34.08 -35.04
C SER A 23 -11.06 -34.09 -33.51
N PHE A 24 -9.95 -33.61 -32.96
CA PHE A 24 -9.79 -33.42 -31.51
C PHE A 24 -10.72 -32.33 -30.97
N LEU A 25 -10.80 -31.17 -31.63
CA LEU A 25 -11.69 -30.07 -31.21
C LEU A 25 -13.15 -30.52 -31.24
N ASP A 26 -13.60 -31.15 -32.32
CA ASP A 26 -14.99 -31.60 -32.46
C ASP A 26 -15.37 -32.66 -31.43
N ASN A 27 -14.49 -33.62 -31.17
CA ASN A 27 -14.77 -34.68 -30.21
C ASN A 27 -14.75 -34.18 -28.75
N ASN A 28 -13.99 -33.11 -28.47
CA ASN A 28 -13.81 -32.58 -27.11
C ASN A 28 -14.46 -31.21 -26.88
N TRP A 29 -15.27 -30.69 -27.82
CA TRP A 29 -15.73 -29.30 -27.79
C TRP A 29 -16.49 -28.92 -26.52
N LYS A 30 -17.32 -29.83 -25.98
CA LYS A 30 -18.07 -29.61 -24.72
C LYS A 30 -17.14 -29.51 -23.51
N LEU A 31 -16.09 -30.33 -23.48
CA LEU A 31 -15.09 -30.30 -22.41
C LEU A 31 -14.25 -29.02 -22.50
N LEU A 32 -13.88 -28.61 -23.72
CA LEU A 32 -13.18 -27.34 -23.97
C LEU A 32 -14.05 -26.13 -23.58
N LEU A 33 -15.34 -26.15 -23.89
CA LEU A 33 -16.29 -25.12 -23.46
C LEU A 33 -16.41 -25.06 -21.94
N PHE A 34 -16.51 -26.22 -21.27
CA PHE A 34 -16.54 -26.29 -19.81
C PHE A 34 -15.24 -25.76 -19.19
N ALA A 35 -14.09 -26.13 -19.74
CA ALA A 35 -12.78 -25.64 -19.30
C ALA A 35 -12.64 -24.12 -19.50
N LEU A 36 -13.13 -23.58 -20.61
CA LEU A 36 -13.14 -22.14 -20.89
C LEU A 36 -14.06 -21.38 -19.92
N CYS A 37 -15.27 -21.89 -19.68
CA CYS A 37 -16.18 -21.30 -18.69
C CYS A 37 -15.59 -21.35 -17.27
N ALA A 38 -14.98 -22.47 -16.87
CA ALA A 38 -14.28 -22.60 -15.59
C ALA A 38 -13.13 -21.59 -15.49
N GLY A 39 -12.36 -21.41 -16.57
CA GLY A 39 -11.29 -20.42 -16.65
C GLY A 39 -11.80 -18.99 -16.46
N ILE A 40 -12.91 -18.61 -17.10
CA ILE A 40 -13.52 -17.29 -16.95
C ILE A 40 -14.05 -17.07 -15.52
N ILE A 41 -14.68 -18.09 -14.91
CA ILE A 41 -15.18 -17.99 -13.53
C ILE A 41 -14.01 -17.82 -12.55
N LEU A 42 -12.92 -18.59 -12.72
CA LEU A 42 -11.72 -18.45 -11.89
C LEU A 42 -11.07 -17.07 -12.07
N MET A 43 -10.96 -16.59 -13.31
CA MET A 43 -10.42 -15.27 -13.61
C MET A 43 -11.30 -14.16 -13.03
N GLY A 44 -12.62 -14.24 -13.21
CA GLY A 44 -13.58 -13.28 -12.66
C GLY A 44 -13.60 -13.29 -11.13
N GLY A 45 -13.51 -14.48 -10.51
CA GLY A 45 -13.38 -14.64 -9.07
C GLY A 45 -12.08 -14.02 -8.53
N TYR A 46 -10.96 -14.20 -9.24
CA TYR A 46 -9.69 -13.56 -8.91
C TYR A 46 -9.77 -12.03 -8.98
N PHE A 47 -10.28 -11.46 -10.09
CA PHE A 47 -10.44 -10.01 -10.23
C PHE A 47 -11.40 -9.42 -9.18
N PHE A 48 -12.50 -10.11 -8.88
CA PHE A 48 -13.45 -9.67 -7.85
C PHE A 48 -12.83 -9.72 -6.44
N TYR A 49 -12.09 -10.79 -6.15
CA TYR A 49 -11.33 -10.92 -4.89
C TYR A 49 -10.29 -9.80 -4.74
N ASP A 50 -9.51 -9.53 -5.79
CA ASP A 50 -8.52 -8.46 -5.82
C ASP A 50 -9.16 -7.08 -5.63
N ALA A 51 -10.25 -6.78 -6.37
CA ALA A 51 -10.99 -5.52 -6.24
C ALA A 51 -11.57 -5.33 -4.83
N SER A 52 -12.17 -6.37 -4.24
CA SER A 52 -12.70 -6.32 -2.87
C SER A 52 -11.61 -6.14 -1.82
N ASN A 53 -10.45 -6.79 -2.00
CA ASN A 53 -9.31 -6.61 -1.12
C ASN A 53 -8.74 -5.19 -1.20
N ASN A 54 -8.68 -4.59 -2.40
CA ASN A 54 -8.23 -3.22 -2.59
C ASN A 54 -9.17 -2.21 -1.91
N GLU A 55 -10.49 -2.36 -2.04
CA GLU A 55 -11.46 -1.49 -1.33
C GLU A 55 -11.30 -1.58 0.20
N LYS A 56 -11.11 -2.79 0.73
CA LYS A 56 -10.83 -3.00 2.17
C LYS A 56 -9.51 -2.37 2.59
N ALA A 57 -8.47 -2.45 1.75
CA ALA A 57 -7.18 -1.84 2.04
C ALA A 57 -7.28 -0.31 2.11
N ILE A 58 -8.03 0.32 1.21
CA ILE A 58 -8.29 1.77 1.22
C ILE A 58 -9.00 2.17 2.50
N LYS A 59 -10.10 1.49 2.86
CA LYS A 59 -10.86 1.79 4.10
C LYS A 59 -9.99 1.66 5.36
N ARG A 60 -9.13 0.65 5.44
CA ARG A 60 -8.16 0.53 6.55
C ARG A 60 -7.14 1.64 6.56
N GLY A 61 -6.70 2.11 5.40
CA GLY A 61 -5.80 3.26 5.28
C GLY A 61 -6.45 4.54 5.82
N GLU A 62 -7.69 4.81 5.44
CA GLU A 62 -8.48 5.95 5.93
C GLU A 62 -8.70 5.86 7.45
N GLU A 63 -9.08 4.68 7.95
CA GLU A 63 -9.27 4.45 9.38
C GLU A 63 -7.95 4.63 10.15
N LEU A 64 -6.84 4.10 9.64
CA LEU A 64 -5.51 4.30 10.24
C LEU A 64 -5.18 5.79 10.37
N ILE A 65 -5.41 6.57 9.31
CA ILE A 65 -5.21 8.02 9.35
C ILE A 65 -6.05 8.62 10.47
N SER A 66 -7.33 8.26 10.58
CA SER A 66 -8.23 8.77 11.62
C SER A 66 -7.74 8.44 13.04
N VAL A 67 -7.29 7.21 13.30
CA VAL A 67 -6.85 6.76 14.63
C VAL A 67 -5.39 7.11 14.93
N SER A 68 -4.65 7.64 13.95
CA SER A 68 -3.25 8.06 14.12
C SER A 68 -3.08 9.54 14.48
N MET A 69 -4.17 10.32 14.45
CA MET A 69 -4.16 11.75 14.74
C MET A 69 -3.63 12.05 16.16
N ASN A 70 -3.17 13.28 16.37
CA ASN A 70 -2.42 13.67 17.56
C ASN A 70 -3.19 13.50 18.89
N ASP A 71 -4.52 13.55 18.85
CA ASP A 71 -5.42 13.32 19.98
C ASP A 71 -5.77 11.83 20.22
N SER A 72 -5.42 10.96 19.28
CA SER A 72 -5.76 9.54 19.36
C SER A 72 -4.97 8.84 20.46
N SER A 73 -5.68 8.04 21.25
CA SER A 73 -5.08 7.27 22.34
C SER A 73 -4.27 6.09 21.79
N ILE A 74 -3.22 5.69 22.51
CA ILE A 74 -2.49 4.46 22.18
C ILE A 74 -3.44 3.25 22.15
N SER A 75 -4.45 3.22 23.03
CA SER A 75 -5.42 2.12 23.09
C SER A 75 -6.24 1.98 21.80
N ASP A 76 -6.59 3.07 21.14
CA ASP A 76 -7.37 3.01 19.90
C ASP A 76 -6.50 2.51 18.73
N LEU A 77 -5.22 2.91 18.70
CA LEU A 77 -4.25 2.33 17.78
C LEU A 77 -4.01 0.83 18.03
N GLU A 78 -3.97 0.40 19.30
CA GLU A 78 -3.82 -1.02 19.66
C GLU A 78 -5.01 -1.85 19.20
N LYS A 79 -6.24 -1.33 19.40
CA LYS A 79 -7.47 -1.96 18.89
C LYS A 79 -7.44 -2.06 17.37
N PHE A 80 -7.06 -0.97 16.69
CA PHE A 80 -6.96 -0.93 15.24
C PHE A 80 -5.94 -1.95 14.72
N ALA A 81 -4.73 -1.99 15.31
CA ALA A 81 -3.67 -2.92 14.94
C ALA A 81 -4.11 -4.38 15.12
N THR A 82 -4.83 -4.67 16.21
CA THR A 82 -5.37 -6.01 16.49
C THR A 82 -6.46 -6.40 15.49
N ALA A 83 -7.39 -5.49 15.18
CA ALA A 83 -8.45 -5.74 14.21
C ALA A 83 -7.93 -5.94 12.78
N ASN A 84 -6.73 -5.42 12.49
CA ASN A 84 -6.11 -5.42 11.17
C ASN A 84 -4.78 -6.18 11.15
N GLU A 85 -4.65 -7.23 11.97
CA GLU A 85 -3.45 -8.05 12.02
C GLU A 85 -3.11 -8.65 10.63
N ASN A 86 -1.80 -8.79 10.33
CA ASN A 86 -1.29 -9.27 9.05
C ASN A 86 -1.64 -8.38 7.84
N THR A 87 -1.97 -7.11 8.07
CA THR A 87 -2.16 -6.12 7.02
C THR A 87 -1.11 -5.02 7.12
N VAL A 88 -0.83 -4.35 6.00
CA VAL A 88 0.09 -3.19 5.98
C VAL A 88 -0.37 -2.10 6.95
N SER A 89 -1.67 -1.77 6.99
CA SER A 89 -2.19 -0.75 7.91
C SER A 89 -2.05 -1.16 9.37
N GLY A 90 -2.33 -2.43 9.71
CA GLY A 90 -2.14 -2.94 11.07
C GLY A 90 -0.67 -2.89 11.51
N ASN A 91 0.25 -3.26 10.63
CA ASN A 91 1.68 -3.17 10.89
C ASN A 91 2.14 -1.70 11.03
N ASN A 92 1.69 -0.81 10.16
CA ASN A 92 2.00 0.63 10.26
C ASN A 92 1.50 1.24 11.57
N ALA A 93 0.35 0.78 12.10
CA ALA A 93 -0.12 1.20 13.41
C ALA A 93 0.88 0.84 14.53
N LEU A 94 1.58 -0.29 14.45
CA LEU A 94 2.63 -0.66 15.42
C LEU A 94 3.77 0.36 15.45
N LEU A 95 4.19 0.87 14.27
CA LEU A 95 5.21 1.92 14.18
C LEU A 95 4.74 3.20 14.88
N ILE A 96 3.50 3.62 14.62
CA ILE A 96 2.92 4.83 15.24
C ILE A 96 2.79 4.66 16.76
N ILE A 97 2.42 3.46 17.23
CA ILE A 97 2.37 3.16 18.67
C ILE A 97 3.77 3.27 19.28
N ALA A 98 4.78 2.68 18.65
CA ALA A 98 6.17 2.77 19.12
C ALA A 98 6.66 4.22 19.17
N GLU A 99 6.32 5.03 18.17
CA GLU A 99 6.63 6.45 18.13
C GLU A 99 5.95 7.21 19.27
N LYS A 100 4.64 6.98 19.50
CA LYS A 100 3.90 7.62 20.61
C LYS A 100 4.51 7.25 21.97
N TYR A 101 4.93 6.00 22.17
CA TYR A 101 5.63 5.62 23.41
C TYR A 101 7.01 6.25 23.54
N THR A 102 7.69 6.53 22.42
CA THR A 102 9.01 7.18 22.41
C THR A 102 8.90 8.69 22.68
N ASN A 103 7.86 9.34 22.16
CA ASN A 103 7.73 10.79 22.12
C ASN A 103 6.72 11.36 23.14
N SER A 104 6.15 10.53 24.03
CA SER A 104 5.24 11.00 25.07
C SER A 104 5.97 11.84 26.14
N ALA A 105 5.21 12.59 26.96
CA ALA A 105 5.76 13.35 28.08
C ALA A 105 6.50 12.46 29.11
N THR A 106 6.11 11.20 29.21
CA THR A 106 6.79 10.17 30.00
C THR A 106 7.08 8.95 29.11
N PRO A 107 8.20 8.97 28.37
CA PRO A 107 8.52 7.92 27.41
C PRO A 107 8.55 6.53 28.06
N ASN A 108 7.92 5.56 27.41
CA ASN A 108 7.99 4.16 27.80
C ASN A 108 8.83 3.39 26.78
N ILE A 109 10.15 3.39 27.02
CA ILE A 109 11.15 2.85 26.10
C ILE A 109 11.00 1.33 25.91
N GLU A 110 10.60 0.59 26.95
CA GLU A 110 10.36 -0.85 26.83
C GLU A 110 9.15 -1.16 25.93
N LYS A 111 8.05 -0.42 26.09
CA LYS A 111 6.89 -0.55 25.20
C LYS A 111 7.23 -0.16 23.76
N ALA A 112 7.97 0.92 23.56
CA ALA A 112 8.40 1.31 22.21
C ALA A 112 9.23 0.20 21.53
N LYS A 113 10.15 -0.44 22.27
CA LYS A 113 10.92 -1.59 21.76
C LYS A 113 10.03 -2.79 21.43
N GLU A 114 9.10 -3.14 22.32
CA GLU A 114 8.14 -4.25 22.11
C GLU A 114 7.37 -4.07 20.78
N TYR A 115 6.86 -2.87 20.51
CA TYR A 115 6.12 -2.58 19.28
C TYR A 115 7.00 -2.58 18.02
N LEU A 116 8.25 -2.10 18.10
CA LEU A 116 9.21 -2.19 16.99
C LEU A 116 9.59 -3.65 16.70
N GLU A 117 9.84 -4.45 17.74
CA GLU A 117 10.14 -5.87 17.60
C GLU A 117 8.96 -6.62 16.98
N LYS A 118 7.73 -6.32 17.41
CA LYS A 118 6.51 -6.88 16.80
C LYS A 118 6.39 -6.51 15.33
N PHE A 119 6.63 -5.25 14.96
CA PHE A 119 6.64 -4.81 13.57
C PHE A 119 7.67 -5.60 12.74
N ILE A 120 8.91 -5.70 13.23
CA ILE A 120 9.99 -6.42 12.54
C ILE A 120 9.69 -7.91 12.39
N GLN A 121 8.98 -8.53 13.36
CA GLN A 121 8.55 -9.93 13.27
C GLN A 121 7.40 -10.15 12.28
N GLN A 122 6.53 -9.15 12.10
CA GLN A 122 5.34 -9.23 11.24
C GLN A 122 5.57 -8.68 9.83
N THR A 123 6.80 -8.24 9.52
CA THR A 123 7.20 -7.71 8.22
C THR A 123 8.49 -8.36 7.74
N ASP A 124 8.78 -8.21 6.45
CA ASP A 124 10.02 -8.66 5.83
C ASP A 124 10.86 -7.47 5.34
N GLN A 125 12.05 -7.78 4.81
CA GLN A 125 13.01 -6.81 4.30
C GLN A 125 12.52 -6.02 3.06
N GLU A 126 11.45 -6.46 2.39
CA GLU A 126 10.85 -5.73 1.27
C GLU A 126 9.92 -4.62 1.76
N ASN A 127 9.49 -4.66 3.03
CA ASN A 127 8.73 -3.57 3.62
C ASN A 127 9.62 -2.31 3.72
N PRO A 128 9.14 -1.15 3.21
CA PRO A 128 9.93 0.09 3.13
C PRO A 128 10.29 0.70 4.49
N PHE A 129 9.76 0.17 5.60
CA PHE A 129 10.05 0.62 6.96
C PHE A 129 10.79 -0.43 7.80
N TYR A 130 11.14 -1.58 7.23
CA TYR A 130 11.77 -2.69 7.97
C TYR A 130 13.09 -2.27 8.62
N TYR A 131 13.97 -1.61 7.85
CA TYR A 131 15.28 -1.18 8.33
C TYR A 131 15.20 0.14 9.12
N GLU A 132 14.20 0.97 8.87
CA GLU A 132 13.86 2.15 9.66
C GLU A 132 13.43 1.75 11.08
N ALA A 133 12.64 0.68 11.20
CA ALA A 133 12.26 0.09 12.48
C ALA A 133 13.48 -0.50 13.21
N LYS A 134 14.37 -1.22 12.51
CA LYS A 134 15.64 -1.71 13.08
C LYS A 134 16.54 -0.58 13.56
N PHE A 135 16.67 0.49 12.78
CA PHE A 135 17.43 1.68 13.17
C PHE A 135 16.85 2.33 14.45
N SER A 136 15.52 2.45 14.51
CA SER A 136 14.82 2.99 15.67
C SER A 136 15.03 2.09 16.90
N LEU A 137 14.92 0.77 16.74
CA LEU A 137 15.17 -0.21 17.81
C LEU A 137 16.62 -0.16 18.29
N GLY A 138 17.58 -0.01 17.38
CA GLY A 138 19.00 0.17 17.70
C GLY A 138 19.23 1.42 18.54
N THR A 139 18.58 2.52 18.16
CA THR A 139 18.64 3.81 18.88
C THR A 139 18.05 3.72 20.29
N LEU A 140 16.94 3.01 20.46
CA LEU A 140 16.37 2.77 21.80
C LEU A 140 17.27 1.88 22.64
N ASN A 141 17.88 0.84 22.05
CA ASN A 141 18.83 -0.02 22.75
C ASN A 141 20.07 0.76 23.20
N GLU A 142 20.64 1.61 22.34
CA GLU A 142 21.80 2.42 22.70
C GLU A 142 21.48 3.39 23.84
N LYS A 143 20.34 4.09 23.77
CA LYS A 143 19.88 5.00 24.84
C LYS A 143 19.70 4.28 26.18
N ASN A 144 19.31 3.00 26.14
CA ASN A 144 19.13 2.17 27.32
C ASN A 144 20.41 1.42 27.77
N GLY A 145 21.57 1.74 27.18
CA GLY A 145 22.87 1.14 27.53
C GLY A 145 23.16 -0.22 26.88
N ASN A 146 22.24 -0.77 26.09
CA ASN A 146 22.40 -2.05 25.39
C ASN A 146 23.23 -1.88 24.10
N THR A 147 24.48 -1.45 24.25
CA THR A 147 25.36 -1.03 23.14
C THR A 147 25.60 -2.15 22.12
N GLU A 148 25.79 -3.40 22.57
CA GLU A 148 26.02 -4.54 21.69
C GLU A 148 24.80 -4.83 20.78
N LYS A 149 23.59 -4.83 21.36
CA LYS A 149 22.34 -4.98 20.59
C LYS A 149 22.15 -3.85 19.59
N ALA A 150 22.46 -2.61 20.01
CA ALA A 150 22.37 -1.45 19.13
C ALA A 150 23.33 -1.58 17.95
N GLN A 151 24.57 -2.00 18.19
CA GLN A 151 25.56 -2.21 17.15
C GLN A 151 25.10 -3.24 16.12
N ILE A 152 24.60 -4.40 16.54
CA ILE A 152 24.08 -5.44 15.63
C ILE A 152 22.97 -4.87 14.73
N LEU A 153 22.02 -4.14 15.31
CA LEU A 153 20.92 -3.53 14.55
C LEU A 153 21.41 -2.47 13.56
N TYR A 154 22.39 -1.66 13.94
CA TYR A 154 22.97 -0.67 13.04
C TYR A 154 23.77 -1.31 11.91
N ASP A 155 24.54 -2.36 12.19
CA ASP A 155 25.28 -3.10 11.17
C ASP A 155 24.31 -3.67 10.11
N GLU A 156 23.19 -4.25 10.52
CA GLU A 156 22.15 -4.73 9.61
C GLU A 156 21.57 -3.61 8.73
N VAL A 157 21.35 -2.43 9.30
CA VAL A 157 20.84 -1.26 8.56
C VAL A 157 21.88 -0.75 7.56
N VAL A 158 23.16 -0.75 7.90
CA VAL A 158 24.25 -0.31 7.01
C VAL A 158 24.39 -1.21 5.77
N GLN A 159 24.12 -2.51 5.91
CA GLN A 159 24.14 -3.45 4.79
C GLN A 159 22.93 -3.32 3.86
N SER A 160 21.90 -2.56 4.26
CA SER A 160 20.69 -2.34 3.45
C SER A 160 20.83 -1.14 2.49
N ASN A 161 19.76 -0.90 1.71
CA ASN A 161 19.56 0.31 0.91
C ASN A 161 18.55 1.29 1.55
N SER A 162 18.27 1.14 2.84
CA SER A 162 17.33 2.00 3.57
C SER A 162 17.80 3.45 3.65
N ASN A 163 16.83 4.36 3.79
CA ASN A 163 17.09 5.77 4.06
C ASN A 163 17.85 5.98 5.39
N SER A 164 17.74 5.04 6.33
CA SER A 164 18.45 5.07 7.61
C SER A 164 19.92 4.63 7.52
N LYS A 165 20.40 4.12 6.38
CA LYS A 165 21.79 3.64 6.21
C LYS A 165 22.84 4.66 6.66
N ALA A 166 22.71 5.91 6.19
CA ALA A 166 23.66 6.96 6.54
C ALA A 166 23.62 7.28 8.05
N ALA A 167 22.42 7.35 8.62
CA ALA A 167 22.24 7.60 10.05
C ALA A 167 22.83 6.45 10.90
N ALA A 168 22.60 5.19 10.51
CA ALA A 168 23.19 4.03 11.18
C ALA A 168 24.72 4.03 11.11
N THR A 169 25.29 4.39 9.95
CA THR A 169 26.75 4.52 9.78
C THR A 169 27.32 5.59 10.72
N ILE A 170 26.62 6.72 10.89
CA ILE A 170 27.00 7.76 11.86
C ILE A 170 26.99 7.21 13.29
N ARG A 171 25.96 6.44 13.68
CA ARG A 171 25.89 5.86 15.03
C ARG A 171 27.03 4.88 15.31
N LEU A 172 27.40 4.05 14.34
CA LEU A 172 28.55 3.16 14.45
C LEU A 172 29.88 3.94 14.56
N ALA A 173 30.04 5.01 13.79
CA ALA A 173 31.19 5.90 13.90
C ALA A 173 31.25 6.57 15.29
N ASP A 174 30.13 7.05 15.83
CA ASP A 174 30.04 7.61 17.18
C ASP A 174 30.47 6.58 18.24
N MET A 175 30.12 5.30 18.06
CA MET A 175 30.56 4.20 18.94
C MET A 175 32.08 3.99 18.87
N LEU A 176 32.66 4.03 17.67
CA LEU A 176 34.12 3.95 17.48
C LEU A 176 34.84 5.11 18.17
N VAL A 177 34.29 6.34 18.12
CA VAL A 177 34.82 7.49 18.86
C VAL A 177 34.81 7.22 20.37
N LYS A 178 33.70 6.72 20.92
CA LYS A 178 33.61 6.34 22.35
C LYS A 178 34.66 5.30 22.73
N ASN A 179 34.96 4.36 21.83
CA ASN A 179 35.98 3.33 21.98
C ASN A 179 37.42 3.82 21.70
N LYS A 180 37.60 5.11 21.37
CA LYS A 180 38.89 5.74 21.02
C LYS A 180 39.53 5.17 19.74
N GLU A 181 38.72 4.55 18.87
CA GLU A 181 39.12 4.04 17.56
C GLU A 181 38.97 5.14 16.49
N PHE A 182 39.66 6.25 16.69
CA PHE A 182 39.45 7.49 15.92
C PHE A 182 39.70 7.34 14.42
N ASP A 183 40.71 6.57 14.02
CA ASP A 183 41.03 6.37 12.60
C ASP A 183 39.89 5.63 11.87
N LYS A 184 39.29 4.63 12.51
CA LYS A 184 38.14 3.91 11.96
C LYS A 184 36.91 4.82 11.91
N ALA A 185 36.63 5.54 12.99
CA ALA A 185 35.50 6.49 13.03
C ALA A 185 35.61 7.53 11.91
N LYS A 186 36.82 8.07 11.68
CA LYS A 186 37.08 9.02 10.60
C LYS A 186 36.78 8.41 9.23
N ALA A 187 37.22 7.19 8.97
CA ALA A 187 36.95 6.50 7.72
C ALA A 187 35.43 6.34 7.47
N GLU A 188 34.66 5.99 8.50
CA GLU A 188 33.20 5.89 8.41
C GLU A 188 32.54 7.23 8.08
N TYR A 189 32.89 8.32 8.79
CA TYR A 189 32.37 9.66 8.49
C TYR A 189 32.74 10.16 7.08
N GLU A 190 33.96 9.86 6.62
CA GLU A 190 34.41 10.20 5.28
C GLU A 190 33.65 9.41 4.20
N SER A 191 33.32 8.14 4.46
CA SER A 191 32.55 7.30 3.53
C SER A 191 31.17 7.90 3.24
N ILE A 192 30.47 8.39 4.28
CA ILE A 192 29.16 9.05 4.16
C ILE A 192 29.28 10.34 3.36
N THR A 193 30.31 11.14 3.64
CA THR A 193 30.56 12.42 2.95
C THR A 193 30.88 12.21 1.46
N ASN A 194 31.63 11.17 1.13
CA ASN A 194 31.96 10.85 -0.25
C ASN A 194 30.72 10.31 -0.99
N ALA A 195 29.90 9.49 -0.35
CA ALA A 195 28.63 9.04 -0.90
C ALA A 195 27.68 10.21 -1.20
N SER A 196 27.54 11.16 -0.27
CA SER A 196 26.67 12.33 -0.46
C SER A 196 27.19 13.27 -1.55
N LYS A 197 28.50 13.52 -1.62
CA LYS A 197 29.11 14.26 -2.74
C LYS A 197 28.89 13.57 -4.08
N GLY A 198 29.03 12.25 -4.14
CA GLY A 198 28.75 11.45 -5.33
C GLY A 198 27.30 11.61 -5.79
N TYR A 199 26.34 11.54 -4.86
CA TYR A 199 24.92 11.74 -5.13
C TYR A 199 24.60 13.16 -5.61
N ILE A 200 25.12 14.20 -4.94
CA ILE A 200 24.94 15.59 -5.36
C ILE A 200 25.53 15.83 -6.75
N ASN A 201 26.75 15.33 -7.01
CA ASN A 201 27.37 15.43 -8.32
C ASN A 201 26.54 14.70 -9.40
N ASN A 202 25.94 13.56 -9.08
CA ASN A 202 25.03 12.87 -9.99
C ASN A 202 23.80 13.74 -10.30
N ILE A 203 23.12 14.30 -9.31
CA ILE A 203 21.97 15.21 -9.51
C ILE A 203 22.36 16.42 -10.36
N LEU A 204 23.54 17.02 -10.13
CA LEU A 204 24.02 18.19 -10.87
C LEU A 204 24.38 17.85 -12.33
N ASN A 205 24.85 16.63 -12.59
CA ASN A 205 25.28 16.18 -13.92
C ASN A 205 24.17 15.49 -14.72
N VAL A 206 23.17 14.92 -14.04
CA VAL A 206 21.89 14.57 -14.66
C VAL A 206 21.26 15.90 -15.00
N LYS A 207 21.31 16.27 -16.28
CA LYS A 207 20.65 17.46 -16.82
C LYS A 207 19.14 17.22 -16.72
N ILE A 208 18.57 17.34 -15.51
CA ILE A 208 17.13 17.20 -15.28
C ILE A 208 16.48 18.32 -16.11
N PRO A 209 15.72 18.00 -17.17
CA PRO A 209 15.20 19.00 -18.10
C PRO A 209 14.22 20.01 -17.45
N ASP A 210 13.89 19.84 -16.17
CA ASP A 210 12.66 20.35 -15.58
C ASP A 210 12.84 21.16 -14.28
N THR A 211 14.08 21.51 -13.90
CA THR A 211 14.30 22.28 -12.65
C THR A 211 13.76 23.72 -12.72
N ILE A 212 13.62 24.28 -13.92
CA ILE A 212 12.95 25.57 -14.17
C ILE A 212 11.43 25.41 -14.01
N GLU A 213 10.83 24.39 -14.63
CA GLU A 213 9.38 24.14 -14.58
C GLU A 213 8.90 23.74 -13.16
N ALA A 214 9.67 22.91 -12.45
CA ALA A 214 9.39 22.55 -11.06
C ALA A 214 9.45 23.77 -10.12
N LYS A 215 10.40 24.69 -10.37
CA LYS A 215 10.50 25.94 -9.62
C LYS A 215 9.31 26.86 -9.94
N GLU A 216 8.90 26.98 -11.20
CA GLU A 216 7.74 27.77 -11.59
C GLU A 216 6.41 27.20 -11.06
N ARG A 217 6.23 25.87 -11.03
CA ARG A 217 5.07 25.23 -10.36
C ARG A 217 5.06 25.46 -8.85
N SER A 218 6.23 25.52 -8.20
CA SER A 218 6.31 25.80 -6.75
C SER A 218 6.01 27.27 -6.40
N LEU A 219 6.23 28.18 -7.35
CA LEU A 219 5.99 29.62 -7.20
C LEU A 219 4.60 30.06 -7.67
N SER A 220 3.92 29.19 -8.42
CA SER A 220 2.53 29.39 -8.82
C SER A 220 1.62 28.83 -7.72
N PRO A 221 0.59 29.56 -7.25
CA PRO A 221 -0.42 28.94 -6.40
C PRO A 221 -1.01 27.73 -7.14
N PRO A 222 -1.34 26.63 -6.43
CA PRO A 222 -1.97 25.49 -7.06
C PRO A 222 -3.18 25.96 -7.88
N PRO A 223 -3.43 25.36 -9.05
CA PRO A 223 -4.62 25.70 -9.82
C PRO A 223 -5.83 25.62 -8.89
N PRO A 224 -6.77 26.59 -8.98
CA PRO A 224 -7.98 26.54 -8.16
C PRO A 224 -8.58 25.16 -8.30
N LEU A 225 -8.91 24.53 -7.17
CA LEU A 225 -9.71 23.30 -7.20
C LEU A 225 -10.88 23.59 -8.12
N GLU A 226 -11.03 22.77 -9.17
CA GLU A 226 -12.21 22.85 -10.02
C GLU A 226 -13.41 22.88 -9.08
N PRO A 227 -14.34 23.85 -9.26
CA PRO A 227 -15.51 23.91 -8.40
C PRO A 227 -16.13 22.52 -8.43
N GLU A 228 -16.35 21.93 -7.24
CA GLU A 228 -17.08 20.68 -7.11
C GLU A 228 -18.25 20.73 -8.08
N GLU A 229 -18.29 19.81 -9.05
CA GLU A 229 -19.51 19.60 -9.81
C GLU A 229 -20.60 19.44 -8.76
N THR A 230 -21.47 20.44 -8.69
CA THR A 230 -22.58 20.45 -7.77
C THR A 230 -23.39 19.22 -8.13
N LYS A 231 -23.26 18.18 -7.29
CA LYS A 231 -24.22 17.08 -7.30
C LYS A 231 -25.60 17.74 -7.39
N PRO A 232 -26.46 17.35 -8.34
CA PRO A 232 -27.79 17.91 -8.43
C PRO A 232 -28.42 17.79 -7.05
N LYS A 233 -28.78 18.96 -6.51
CA LYS A 233 -29.51 19.11 -5.26
C LYS A 233 -30.63 18.09 -5.29
N ALA A 234 -30.59 17.12 -4.38
CA ALA A 234 -31.71 16.23 -4.16
C ALA A 234 -32.95 17.12 -4.01
N GLU A 235 -33.95 16.91 -4.87
CA GLU A 235 -35.23 17.57 -4.75
C GLU A 235 -35.72 17.36 -3.32
N GLU A 236 -35.97 18.49 -2.66
CA GLU A 236 -36.61 18.53 -1.36
C GLU A 236 -37.91 17.71 -1.47
N PRO A 237 -38.16 16.73 -0.60
CA PRO A 237 -39.39 15.95 -0.68
C PRO A 237 -40.57 16.91 -0.58
N ALA A 238 -41.53 16.76 -1.49
CA ALA A 238 -42.73 17.57 -1.56
C ALA A 238 -43.39 17.67 -0.17
N PRO A 239 -43.89 18.85 0.24
CA PRO A 239 -44.51 19.01 1.54
C PRO A 239 -45.70 18.05 1.66
N GLU A 240 -45.72 17.28 2.75
CA GLU A 240 -46.83 16.41 3.11
C GLU A 240 -48.16 17.21 3.11
N PRO A 241 -49.27 16.61 2.64
CA PRO A 241 -50.55 17.29 2.69
C PRO A 241 -50.93 17.58 4.14
N LYS A 242 -51.20 18.85 4.41
CA LYS A 242 -51.75 19.35 5.67
C LYS A 242 -52.99 18.52 6.04
N VAL A 243 -52.92 17.80 7.14
CA VAL A 243 -54.10 17.24 7.79
C VAL A 243 -54.92 18.43 8.30
N GLU A 244 -56.09 18.66 7.71
CA GLU A 244 -57.08 19.59 8.25
C GLU A 244 -57.50 19.10 9.64
N GLU A 245 -57.27 19.95 10.63
CA GLU A 245 -57.78 19.79 11.99
C GLU A 245 -59.32 19.80 11.93
N PRO A 246 -60.02 18.81 12.50
CA PRO A 246 -61.48 18.78 12.45
C PRO A 246 -62.05 19.95 13.27
N ALA A 247 -63.02 20.64 12.67
CA ALA A 247 -63.73 21.77 13.28
C ALA A 247 -64.33 21.39 14.65
N PRO A 248 -64.35 22.31 15.64
CA PRO A 248 -64.91 22.01 16.95
C PRO A 248 -66.42 21.79 16.87
N GLU A 249 -66.90 20.70 17.48
CA GLU A 249 -68.32 20.39 17.62
C GLU A 249 -69.06 21.51 18.39
N PRO A 250 -70.30 21.85 17.98
CA PRO A 250 -71.08 22.86 18.66
C PRO A 250 -71.54 22.33 20.02
N LYS A 251 -71.37 23.17 21.07
CA LYS A 251 -71.95 22.93 22.40
C LYS A 251 -73.46 22.76 22.29
N VAL A 252 -73.94 21.58 22.66
CA VAL A 252 -75.34 21.37 22.98
C VAL A 252 -75.55 21.85 24.41
N GLU A 253 -76.30 22.94 24.57
CA GLU A 253 -76.92 23.32 25.84
C GLU A 253 -78.00 22.28 26.18
N GLU A 254 -77.91 21.68 27.36
CA GLU A 254 -79.05 21.05 28.02
C GLU A 254 -79.10 21.51 29.49
N ASN A 255 -80.10 22.34 29.75
CA ASN A 255 -80.80 22.73 30.99
C ASN A 255 -80.15 22.45 32.36
#